data_AF-A0A1Y2VNU4-F1
#
_entry.id   AF-A0A1Y2VNU4-F1
#
_cell.length_a   1.000
_cell.length_b   1.000
_cell.length_c   1.000
_cell.angle_alpha   90.00
_cell.angle_beta   90.00
_cell.angle_gamma   90.00
#
_symmetry.space_group_name_H-M   'P 1'
#
loop_
_entity.id
_entity.type
_entity.pdbx_description
1 polymer ?
#
loop_
_entity_poly.entity_id
_entity_poly.type
_entity_poly.pdbx_seq_one_letter_code
_entity_poly.pdbx_strand_id
1 'polypeptide(L)'
;MILCERPYYNEPGRERYKSDLMSTTYNDEVRTWTFDYALLPWVNAIGAKGTYQGPPTNTSKRVLWQETARCYLLANGKDISRSSQQASVKSKSTRMKNSVQLVNTALRFKGYL
;
A
#
# COMPACT_ATOMS: atom_id res chain seq x y z
N MET A 1 4.62 -13.27 -14.16
CA MET A 1 3.70 -12.87 -13.09
C MET A 1 4.52 -12.46 -11.89
N ILE A 2 4.56 -11.17 -11.54
CA ILE A 2 5.47 -10.65 -10.49
C ILE A 2 4.68 -10.32 -9.21
N LEU A 3 3.51 -9.69 -9.34
CA LEU A 3 2.60 -9.42 -8.22
C LEU A 3 1.60 -10.57 -8.07
N CYS A 4 1.80 -11.43 -7.07
CA CYS A 4 0.97 -12.62 -6.81
C CYS A 4 0.73 -12.80 -5.31
N GLU A 5 -0.11 -13.76 -4.92
CA GLU A 5 -0.49 -13.98 -3.52
C GLU A 5 0.64 -14.56 -2.65
N ARG A 6 1.56 -15.32 -3.25
CA ARG A 6 2.67 -15.99 -2.56
C ARG A 6 4.00 -15.75 -3.29
N PRO A 7 4.49 -14.49 -3.35
CA PRO A 7 5.70 -14.10 -4.09
C PRO A 7 6.97 -14.84 -3.65
N TYR A 8 6.98 -15.43 -2.44
CA TYR A 8 8.07 -16.32 -2.00
C TYR A 8 8.39 -17.42 -3.03
N TYR A 9 7.41 -17.94 -3.77
CA TYR A 9 7.63 -19.01 -4.77
C TYR A 9 7.93 -18.50 -6.18
N ASN A 10 8.05 -17.19 -6.38
CA ASN A 10 8.55 -16.67 -7.66
C ASN A 10 10.05 -16.95 -7.84
N GLU A 11 10.77 -17.20 -6.74
CA GLU A 11 12.18 -17.53 -6.77
C GLU A 11 12.40 -18.97 -7.26
N PRO A 12 13.28 -19.20 -8.25
CA PRO A 12 13.59 -20.53 -8.76
C PRO A 12 14.02 -21.51 -7.65
N GLY A 13 13.43 -22.70 -7.65
CA GLY A 13 13.74 -23.78 -6.71
C GLY A 13 12.92 -23.76 -5.44
N ARG A 14 12.25 -22.65 -5.09
CA ARG A 14 11.41 -22.57 -3.88
C ARG A 14 10.08 -23.31 -4.03
N GLU A 15 9.63 -23.54 -5.26
CA GLU A 15 8.46 -24.37 -5.57
C GLU A 15 8.61 -25.83 -5.14
N ARG A 16 9.86 -26.32 -5.04
CA ARG A 16 10.17 -27.70 -4.67
C ARG A 16 9.94 -27.98 -3.18
N TYR A 17 10.01 -26.95 -2.34
CA TYR A 17 9.87 -27.06 -0.89
C TYR A 17 8.78 -26.11 -0.38
N LYS A 18 7.57 -26.64 -0.24
CA LYS A 18 6.43 -25.86 0.26
C LYS A 18 6.60 -25.54 1.74
N SER A 19 7.08 -24.34 2.04
CA SER A 19 7.04 -23.77 3.40
C SER A 19 6.01 -22.63 3.51
N ASP A 20 4.84 -22.94 4.05
CA ASP A 20 3.79 -21.95 4.31
C ASP A 20 4.24 -20.88 5.30
N LEU A 21 5.07 -21.26 6.28
CA LEU A 21 5.64 -20.34 7.26
C LEU A 21 6.53 -19.29 6.56
N MET A 22 7.50 -19.72 5.76
CA MET A 22 8.41 -18.80 5.05
C MET A 22 7.64 -17.91 4.06
N SER A 23 6.68 -18.49 3.35
CA SER A 23 5.80 -17.72 2.46
C SER A 23 5.00 -16.66 3.21
N THR A 24 4.52 -16.97 4.41
CA THR A 24 3.74 -16.04 5.23
C THR A 24 4.62 -14.92 5.79
N THR A 25 5.80 -15.26 6.31
CA THR A 25 6.78 -14.27 6.78
C THR A 25 7.18 -13.32 5.66
N TYR A 26 7.46 -13.86 4.47
CA TYR A 26 7.79 -13.06 3.29
C TYR A 26 6.62 -12.14 2.86
N ASN A 27 5.38 -12.63 2.93
CA ASN A 27 4.20 -11.82 2.64
C ASN A 27 4.04 -10.65 3.62
N ASP A 28 4.32 -10.86 4.90
CA ASP A 28 4.27 -9.79 5.89
C ASP A 28 5.34 -8.74 5.63
N GLU A 29 6.54 -9.13 5.20
CA GLU A 29 7.55 -8.16 4.76
C GLU A 29 7.06 -7.37 3.55
N VAL A 30 6.65 -8.03 2.48
CA VAL A 30 6.17 -7.37 1.25
C VAL A 30 5.01 -6.40 1.55
N ARG A 31 4.06 -6.79 2.41
CA ARG A 31 2.98 -5.90 2.85
C ARG A 31 3.50 -4.68 3.61
N THR A 32 4.47 -4.87 4.49
CA THR A 32 5.11 -3.76 5.24
C THR A 32 5.74 -2.77 4.27
N TRP A 33 6.53 -3.26 3.31
CA TRP A 33 7.13 -2.44 2.25
C TRP A 33 6.07 -1.76 1.38
N THR A 34 4.96 -2.46 1.08
CA THR A 34 3.84 -1.89 0.32
C THR A 34 3.22 -0.70 1.07
N PHE A 35 3.01 -0.82 2.39
CA PHE A 35 2.49 0.28 3.20
C PHE A 35 3.47 1.45 3.24
N ASP A 36 4.75 1.19 3.54
CA ASP A 36 5.79 2.21 3.72
C ASP A 36 6.10 2.98 2.43
N TYR A 37 6.22 2.27 1.30
CA TYR A 37 6.80 2.83 0.07
C TYR A 37 5.82 2.92 -1.10
N ALA A 38 4.80 2.06 -1.17
CA ALA A 38 3.86 2.06 -2.27
C ALA A 38 2.52 2.75 -1.94
N LEU A 39 2.19 2.93 -0.66
CA LEU A 39 0.92 3.55 -0.26
C LEU A 39 1.13 4.90 0.45
N LEU A 40 1.92 4.93 1.53
CA LEU A 40 2.11 6.11 2.35
C LEU A 40 2.60 7.34 1.56
N PRO A 41 3.54 7.24 0.60
CA PRO A 41 3.96 8.39 -0.19
C PRO A 41 2.83 9.00 -1.03
N TRP A 42 1.95 8.16 -1.60
CA TRP A 42 0.81 8.63 -2.39
C TRP A 42 -0.26 9.31 -1.51
N VAL A 43 -0.55 8.73 -0.34
CA VAL A 43 -1.46 9.35 0.63
C VAL A 43 -0.90 10.70 1.11
N ASN A 44 0.41 10.79 1.36
CA ASN A 44 1.03 12.02 1.85
C ASN A 44 1.13 13.11 0.78
N ALA A 45 1.41 12.73 -0.47
CA ALA A 45 1.55 13.65 -1.59
C ALA A 45 0.23 14.27 -2.04
N ILE A 46 -0.91 13.63 -1.75
CA ILE A 46 -2.22 14.00 -2.30
C ILE A 46 -3.24 14.08 -1.17
N GLY A 47 -3.96 15.20 -1.04
CA GLY A 47 -5.12 15.30 -0.14
C GLY A 47 -6.42 14.93 -0.85
N ALA A 48 -7.43 14.45 -0.11
CA ALA A 48 -8.74 14.09 -0.69
C ALA A 48 -9.42 15.24 -1.43
N LYS A 49 -9.23 16.47 -0.92
CA LYS A 49 -9.74 17.73 -1.51
C LYS A 49 -8.73 18.46 -2.39
N GLY A 50 -7.55 17.89 -2.62
CA GLY A 50 -6.50 18.55 -3.40
C GLY A 50 -6.86 18.60 -4.88
N THR A 51 -7.17 19.79 -5.39
CA THR A 51 -7.03 20.09 -6.83
C THR A 51 -5.55 20.30 -7.13
N TYR A 52 -5.02 19.62 -8.14
CA TYR A 52 -3.66 19.87 -8.63
C TYR A 52 -3.52 21.36 -9.03
N GLN A 53 -2.70 22.12 -8.30
CA GLN A 53 -2.40 23.54 -8.58
C GLN A 53 -1.08 23.71 -9.37
N GLY A 54 -0.74 22.77 -10.25
CA GLY A 54 0.44 22.93 -11.11
C GLY A 54 0.11 23.67 -12.41
N PRO A 55 1.13 24.29 -13.05
CA PRO A 55 0.94 25.09 -14.26
C PRO A 55 0.30 24.27 -15.41
N PRO A 56 -0.54 24.89 -16.26
CA PRO A 56 -1.36 24.22 -17.26
C PRO A 56 -0.58 23.89 -18.54
N THR A 57 0.63 23.34 -18.42
CA THR A 57 1.49 23.09 -19.58
C THR A 57 1.95 21.63 -19.60
N ASN A 58 1.42 20.92 -20.60
CA ASN A 58 1.54 19.48 -20.84
C ASN A 58 0.95 18.62 -19.72
N THR A 59 0.02 17.74 -20.09
CA THR A 59 -0.52 16.66 -19.27
C THR A 59 0.61 15.73 -18.85
N SER A 60 1.45 16.17 -17.90
CA SER A 60 2.58 15.37 -17.46
C SER A 60 1.98 14.12 -16.85
N LYS A 61 2.49 12.94 -17.24
CA LYS A 61 2.00 11.64 -16.76
C LYS A 61 1.82 11.63 -15.23
N ARG A 62 2.63 12.42 -14.52
CA ARG A 62 2.54 12.67 -13.08
C ARG A 62 1.17 13.16 -12.62
N VAL A 63 0.55 14.13 -13.31
CA VAL A 63 -0.79 14.65 -12.94
C VAL A 63 -1.85 13.57 -13.07
N LEU A 64 -1.81 12.81 -14.17
CA LEU A 64 -2.74 11.70 -14.40
C LEU A 64 -2.58 10.61 -13.33
N TRP A 65 -1.35 10.25 -12.96
CA TRP A 65 -1.09 9.29 -11.89
C TRP A 65 -1.54 9.79 -10.52
N GLN A 66 -1.34 11.08 -10.24
CA GLN A 66 -1.82 11.69 -9.00
C GLN A 66 -3.36 11.67 -8.93
N GLU A 67 -4.05 12.04 -10.00
CA GLU A 67 -5.51 11.99 -10.03
C GLU A 67 -6.04 10.55 -9.94
N THR A 68 -5.38 9.61 -10.63
CA THR A 68 -5.71 8.18 -10.54
C THR A 68 -5.54 7.66 -9.11
N ALA A 69 -4.43 7.98 -8.46
CA ALA A 69 -4.18 7.60 -7.08
C ALA A 69 -5.20 8.24 -6.13
N ARG A 70 -5.56 9.52 -6.34
CA ARG A 70 -6.58 10.22 -5.56
C ARG A 70 -7.94 9.52 -5.65
N CYS A 71 -8.41 9.25 -6.86
CA CYS A 71 -9.67 8.55 -7.12
C CYS A 71 -9.67 7.15 -6.50
N TYR A 72 -8.57 6.41 -6.64
CA TYR A 72 -8.43 5.10 -6.02
C TYR A 72 -8.49 5.17 -4.49
N LEU A 73 -7.79 6.11 -3.86
CA LEU A 73 -7.77 6.29 -2.41
C LEU A 73 -9.12 6.76 -1.86
N LEU A 74 -9.85 7.60 -2.60
CA LEU A 74 -11.22 8.01 -2.25
C LEU A 74 -12.20 6.83 -2.28
N ALA A 75 -12.14 6.02 -3.34
CA ALA A 75 -13.03 4.88 -3.50
C ALA A 75 -12.73 3.75 -2.49
N ASN A 76 -11.45 3.53 -2.17
CA ASN A 76 -11.00 2.35 -1.44
C ASN A 76 -10.44 2.63 -0.04
N GLY A 77 -10.44 3.88 0.44
CA GLY A 77 -9.79 4.28 1.70
C GLY A 77 -10.24 3.43 2.89
N LYS A 78 -11.55 3.16 3.01
CA LYS A 78 -12.13 2.30 4.07
C LYS A 78 -11.66 0.85 3.97
N ASP A 79 -11.59 0.28 2.77
CA ASP A 79 -11.16 -1.10 2.57
C ASP A 79 -9.65 -1.25 2.76
N ILE A 80 -8.85 -0.27 2.35
CA ILE A 80 -7.42 -0.18 2.65
C ILE A 80 -7.21 -0.14 4.18
N SER A 81 -7.98 0.68 4.89
CA SER A 81 -7.93 0.77 6.36
C SER A 81 -8.28 -0.56 7.01
N ARG A 82 -9.38 -1.20 6.60
CA ARG A 82 -9.82 -2.50 7.12
C ARG A 82 -8.79 -3.59 6.84
N SER A 83 -8.33 -3.70 5.60
CA SER A 83 -7.38 -4.73 5.16
C SER A 83 -6.02 -4.58 5.85
N SER A 84 -5.51 -3.35 5.97
CA SER A 84 -4.26 -3.08 6.70
C SER A 84 -4.37 -3.42 8.19
N GLN A 85 -5.50 -3.12 8.83
CA GLN A 85 -5.75 -3.53 10.22
C GLN A 85 -5.81 -5.05 10.37
N GLN A 86 -6.50 -5.75 9.47
CA GLN A 86 -6.55 -7.22 9.49
C GLN A 86 -5.17 -7.84 9.32
N ALA A 87 -4.32 -7.29 8.44
CA ALA A 87 -2.94 -7.72 8.28
C ALA A 87 -2.11 -7.48 9.56
N SER A 88 -2.29 -6.32 10.20
CA SER A 88 -1.64 -5.96 11.46
C SER A 88 -1.99 -6.91 12.62
N VAL A 89 -3.27 -7.29 12.74
CA VAL A 89 -3.74 -8.22 13.79
C VAL A 89 -3.16 -9.62 13.60
N LYS A 90 -3.02 -10.07 12.34
CA LYS A 90 -2.46 -11.39 12.02
C LYS A 90 -0.93 -11.43 12.16
N SER A 91 -0.25 -10.29 12.02
CA SER A 91 1.21 -10.24 12.04
C SER A 91 1.76 -10.05 13.46
N LYS A 92 2.86 -10.74 13.76
CA LYS A 92 3.65 -10.52 14.97
C LYS A 92 4.66 -9.37 14.81
N SER A 93 4.81 -8.82 13.61
CA SER A 93 5.81 -7.78 13.31
C SER A 93 5.41 -6.42 13.90
N THR A 94 6.23 -5.87 14.79
CA THR A 94 6.06 -4.49 15.29
C THR A 94 6.18 -3.47 14.18
N ARG A 95 7.07 -3.70 13.20
CA ARG A 95 7.23 -2.82 12.04
C ARG A 95 5.93 -2.74 11.24
N MET A 96 5.29 -3.88 10.97
CA MET A 96 3.99 -3.94 10.29
C MET A 96 2.95 -3.08 11.01
N LYS A 97 2.85 -3.23 12.33
CA LYS A 97 1.88 -2.48 13.16
C LYS A 97 2.10 -0.97 13.03
N ASN A 98 3.35 -0.53 13.08
CA ASN A 98 3.71 0.88 12.92
C ASN A 98 3.37 1.40 11.52
N SER A 99 3.71 0.67 10.46
CA SER A 99 3.38 1.02 9.08
C SER A 99 1.88 1.18 8.87
N VAL A 100 1.08 0.24 9.41
CA VAL A 100 -0.38 0.29 9.35
C VAL A 100 -0.94 1.49 10.12
N GLN A 101 -0.37 1.83 11.28
CA GLN A 101 -0.76 3.02 12.04
C GLN A 101 -0.47 4.30 11.26
N LEU A 102 0.70 4.42 10.62
CA LEU A 102 1.08 5.57 9.80
C LEU A 102 0.13 5.76 8.62
N VAL A 103 -0.16 4.69 7.88
CA VAL A 103 -1.12 4.72 6.77
C VAL A 103 -2.51 5.15 7.24
N ASN A 104 -3.04 4.54 8.30
CA ASN A 104 -4.39 4.87 8.79
C ASN A 104 -4.48 6.31 9.30
N THR A 105 -3.43 6.80 9.95
CA THR A 105 -3.34 8.19 10.41
C THR A 105 -3.32 9.15 9.22
N ALA A 106 -2.50 8.85 8.20
CA ALA A 106 -2.39 9.66 7.00
C ALA A 106 -3.72 9.69 6.22
N LEU A 107 -4.40 8.54 6.07
CA LEU A 107 -5.69 8.46 5.39
C LEU A 107 -6.75 9.35 6.07
N ARG A 108 -6.85 9.31 7.41
CA ARG A 108 -7.76 10.17 8.18
C ARG A 108 -7.39 11.64 8.03
N PHE A 109 -6.12 11.98 8.26
CA PHE A 109 -5.64 13.36 8.21
C PHE A 109 -5.85 14.00 6.83
N LYS A 110 -5.71 13.20 5.76
CA LYS A 110 -5.88 13.66 4.37
C LYS A 110 -7.34 13.61 3.88
N GLY A 111 -8.26 13.11 4.69
CA GLY A 111 -9.71 13.09 4.41
C GLY A 111 -10.17 11.95 3.49
N TYR A 112 -9.45 10.82 3.46
CA TYR A 112 -9.84 9.61 2.73
C TYR A 112 -10.68 8.63 3.56
N LEU A 113 -10.80 8.89 4.86
CA LEU A 113 -11.61 8.14 5.84
C LEU A 113 -12.55 9.10 6.56
#